data_AF-A0A167FIV9-F1
#
_entry.id   AF-A0A167FIV9-F1
#
_cell.length_a   1.000
_cell.length_b   1.000
_cell.length_c   1.000
_cell.angle_alpha   90.00
_cell.angle_beta   90.00
_cell.angle_gamma   90.00
#
_symmetry.space_group_name_H-M   'P 1'
#
loop_
_entity.id
_entity.type
_entity.pdbx_description
1 polymer ?
#
loop_
_entity_poly.entity_id
_entity_poly.type
_entity_poly.pdbx_seq_one_letter_code
_entity_poly.pdbx_strand_id
1 'polypeptide(L)'
;MTSRLRRNCNRPEPSLPKPPAKHDPPGDPTDGLDPTSSSAPSLEESLAVCAEKWKASQAQSGGGFQCTLEETGHEQKDQLALLVAKRGVVVFRDQEIGPEGLHDLAAYYGPLHIHSVGGSLANDRYPGSLVVWNDGTKPLDQIAYDLENSGWHSDQTFEINTPGLTSLKIINGPKTGGDTCWASGYVIYSQFSPQMQTYLETLYALHSSDQQKRSAEERGVYIRRPQADCIHPVVRVHPVTGMKSIFVNGSYTRRIIGIPKAESDAVLRMIYDMIA
;
A
#
# COMPACT_ATOMS: atom_id res chain seq x y z
N MET A 1 2.47 36.64 36.62
CA MET A 1 3.84 36.17 36.93
C MET A 1 3.90 34.69 36.63
N THR A 2 4.54 34.29 35.53
CA THR A 2 4.86 32.87 35.27
C THR A 2 6.05 32.82 34.30
N SER A 3 7.08 32.11 34.73
CA SER A 3 8.45 32.24 34.25
C SER A 3 8.72 31.49 32.95
N ARG A 4 9.60 32.04 32.12
CA ARG A 4 10.01 31.54 30.81
C ARG A 4 11.35 30.81 30.94
N LEU A 5 11.33 29.47 30.98
CA LEU A 5 12.54 28.65 30.86
C LEU A 5 12.98 28.63 29.39
N ARG A 6 13.99 29.44 29.05
CA ARG A 6 14.72 29.33 27.79
C ARG A 6 15.59 28.07 27.85
N ARG A 7 15.26 27.03 27.10
CA ARG A 7 16.24 26.02 26.69
C ARG A 7 16.89 26.47 25.39
N ASN A 8 18.19 26.74 25.49
CA ASN A 8 19.09 26.89 24.34
C ASN A 8 19.12 25.55 23.59
N CYS A 9 18.50 25.50 22.42
CA CYS A 9 18.68 24.41 21.45
C CYS A 9 19.17 25.02 20.14
N ASN A 10 20.44 25.45 20.11
CA ASN A 10 21.17 25.58 18.85
C ASN A 10 21.46 24.17 18.33
N ARG A 11 20.49 23.58 17.62
CA ARG A 11 20.76 22.51 16.65
C ARG A 11 20.56 23.14 15.27
N PRO A 12 21.52 23.04 14.34
CA PRO A 12 21.28 23.44 12.96
C PRO A 12 20.14 22.58 12.39
N GLU A 13 19.16 23.22 11.75
CA GLU A 13 18.18 22.50 10.94
C GLU A 13 18.92 21.66 9.89
N PRO A 14 18.61 20.37 9.73
CA PRO A 14 19.19 19.59 8.65
C PRO A 14 18.72 20.18 7.31
N SER A 15 19.66 20.57 6.47
CA SER A 15 19.38 21.04 5.11
C SER A 15 18.58 19.99 4.36
N LEU A 16 17.46 20.39 3.76
CA LEU A 16 16.66 19.54 2.88
C LEU A 16 17.56 18.90 1.81
N PRO A 17 17.47 17.57 1.58
CA PRO A 17 18.15 16.96 0.46
C PRO A 17 17.65 17.61 -0.84
N LYS A 18 18.58 17.96 -1.74
CA LYS A 18 18.22 18.45 -3.07
C LYS A 18 17.33 17.41 -3.76
N PRO A 19 16.27 17.84 -4.46
CA PRO A 19 15.46 16.91 -5.24
C PRO A 19 16.38 16.14 -6.21
N PRO A 20 16.16 14.82 -6.38
CA PRO A 20 16.91 14.06 -7.37
C PRO A 20 16.77 14.71 -8.75
N ALA A 21 17.83 14.57 -9.56
CA ALA A 21 17.81 15.03 -10.94
C ALA A 21 16.57 14.48 -11.65
N LYS A 22 15.91 15.31 -12.46
CA LYS A 22 14.76 14.91 -13.29
C LYS A 22 15.18 13.67 -14.07
N HIS A 23 14.65 12.51 -13.70
CA HIS A 23 14.62 11.39 -14.62
C HIS A 23 13.67 11.78 -15.75
N ASP A 24 14.12 11.60 -16.99
CA ASP A 24 13.24 11.76 -18.14
C ASP A 24 12.01 10.86 -17.91
N PRO A 25 10.79 11.40 -18.01
CA PRO A 25 9.61 10.56 -17.92
C PRO A 25 9.70 9.49 -19.01
N PRO A 26 9.40 8.21 -18.71
CA PRO A 26 9.17 7.24 -19.78
C PRO A 26 8.13 7.83 -20.73
N GLY A 27 8.38 7.73 -22.04
CA GLY A 27 7.58 8.36 -23.09
C GLY A 27 6.09 8.14 -22.87
N ASP A 28 5.31 9.18 -23.17
CA ASP A 28 3.86 9.20 -22.99
C ASP A 28 3.21 8.00 -23.71
N PRO A 29 2.59 7.04 -23.00
CA PRO A 29 1.89 5.92 -23.62
C PRO A 29 0.60 6.36 -24.33
N THR A 30 0.22 7.63 -24.24
CA THR A 30 -1.02 8.18 -24.82
C THR A 30 -0.84 8.79 -26.21
N ASP A 31 0.36 8.70 -26.81
CA ASP A 31 0.59 9.08 -28.20
C ASP A 31 -0.24 8.15 -29.13
N GLY A 32 -1.48 8.56 -29.40
CA GLY A 32 -2.46 7.85 -30.23
C GLY A 32 -3.78 7.46 -29.54
N LEU A 33 -4.00 7.77 -28.26
CA LEU A 33 -5.28 7.50 -27.60
C LEU A 33 -6.16 8.76 -27.58
N ASP A 34 -7.10 8.81 -28.53
CA ASP A 34 -8.17 9.81 -28.57
C ASP A 34 -9.04 9.73 -27.28
N PRO A 35 -9.05 10.77 -26.42
CA PRO A 35 -9.78 10.75 -25.15
C PRO A 35 -11.31 10.82 -25.33
N THR A 36 -11.81 10.84 -26.58
CA THR A 36 -13.25 10.98 -26.88
C THR A 36 -13.89 9.77 -27.58
N SER A 37 -13.13 8.72 -27.94
CA SER A 37 -13.73 7.52 -28.54
C SER A 37 -14.35 6.61 -27.47
N SER A 38 -15.65 6.76 -27.24
CA SER A 38 -16.44 5.93 -26.33
C SER A 38 -16.65 4.51 -26.86
N SER A 39 -15.85 3.56 -26.38
CA SER A 39 -16.27 2.16 -26.18
C SER A 39 -15.29 1.38 -25.29
N ALA A 40 -14.81 2.00 -24.21
CA ALA A 40 -14.16 1.24 -23.15
C ALA A 40 -15.25 0.43 -22.43
N PRO A 41 -15.16 -0.92 -22.35
CA PRO A 41 -16.13 -1.71 -21.61
C PRO A 41 -16.20 -1.22 -20.17
N SER A 42 -17.40 -1.18 -19.60
CA SER A 42 -17.62 -0.80 -18.22
C SER A 42 -16.72 -1.60 -17.28
N LEU A 43 -16.44 -1.06 -16.09
CA LEU A 43 -15.64 -1.73 -15.08
C LEU A 43 -16.20 -3.14 -14.82
N GLU A 44 -17.52 -3.30 -14.71
CA GLU A 44 -18.18 -4.60 -14.56
C GLU A 44 -17.93 -5.57 -15.74
N GLU A 45 -18.02 -5.10 -17.00
CA GLU A 45 -17.78 -5.90 -18.20
C GLU A 45 -16.32 -6.33 -18.33
N SER A 46 -15.38 -5.41 -18.08
CA SER A 46 -13.94 -5.70 -18.05
C SER A 46 -13.59 -6.77 -17.02
N LEU A 47 -14.30 -6.77 -15.89
CA LEU A 47 -14.05 -7.68 -14.79
C LEU A 47 -14.73 -9.04 -14.97
N ALA A 48 -15.91 -9.06 -15.58
CA ALA A 48 -16.52 -10.29 -16.05
C ALA A 48 -15.59 -10.97 -17.08
N VAL A 49 -15.04 -10.22 -18.03
CA VAL A 49 -14.08 -10.77 -19.01
C VAL A 49 -12.80 -11.27 -18.34
N CYS A 50 -12.22 -10.57 -17.36
CA CYS A 50 -11.03 -11.05 -16.65
C CYS A 50 -11.33 -12.29 -15.78
N ALA A 51 -12.45 -12.31 -15.06
CA ALA A 51 -12.85 -13.46 -14.26
C ALA A 51 -13.23 -14.68 -15.12
N GLU A 52 -13.91 -14.46 -16.26
CA GLU A 52 -14.26 -15.50 -17.22
C GLU A 52 -13.03 -16.00 -17.99
N LYS A 53 -12.08 -15.14 -18.36
CA LYS A 53 -10.79 -15.56 -18.94
C LYS A 53 -9.93 -16.34 -17.94
N TRP A 54 -9.91 -15.90 -16.69
CA TRP A 54 -9.26 -16.65 -15.60
C TRP A 54 -9.92 -18.02 -15.43
N LYS A 55 -11.25 -18.09 -15.28
CA LYS A 55 -11.99 -19.37 -15.20
C LYS A 55 -11.81 -20.25 -16.44
N ALA A 56 -11.79 -19.67 -17.64
CA ALA A 56 -11.58 -20.38 -18.89
C ALA A 56 -10.16 -20.92 -19.02
N SER A 57 -9.15 -20.21 -18.49
CA SER A 57 -7.77 -20.71 -18.39
C SER A 57 -7.65 -21.91 -17.44
N GLN A 58 -8.58 -22.06 -16.48
CA GLN A 58 -8.67 -23.20 -15.56
C GLN A 58 -9.52 -24.36 -16.13
N ALA A 59 -10.27 -24.13 -17.22
CA ALA A 59 -11.19 -25.12 -17.78
C ALA A 59 -10.52 -26.21 -18.64
N GLN A 60 -9.20 -26.16 -18.86
CA GLN A 60 -8.47 -27.21 -19.58
C GLN A 60 -8.08 -28.42 -18.71
N SER A 61 -8.26 -28.35 -17.39
CA SER A 61 -8.02 -29.45 -16.46
C SER A 61 -9.36 -29.91 -15.88
N GLY A 62 -9.90 -31.01 -16.42
CA GLY A 62 -11.21 -31.53 -16.04
C GLY A 62 -11.28 -31.94 -14.57
N GLY A 63 -12.07 -31.21 -13.77
CA GLY A 63 -12.49 -31.62 -12.43
C GLY A 63 -12.57 -30.46 -11.44
N GLY A 64 -13.73 -29.80 -11.33
CA GLY A 64 -14.04 -28.85 -10.25
C GLY A 64 -13.32 -27.49 -10.36
N PHE A 65 -14.07 -26.40 -10.22
CA PHE A 65 -13.52 -25.04 -10.20
C PHE A 65 -12.84 -24.75 -8.86
N GLN A 66 -11.63 -25.28 -8.63
CA GLN A 66 -10.77 -24.86 -7.55
C GLN A 66 -9.43 -24.41 -8.15
N CYS A 67 -9.23 -23.09 -8.22
CA CYS A 67 -7.96 -22.55 -8.70
C CYS A 67 -6.95 -22.62 -7.57
N THR A 68 -5.93 -23.47 -7.72
CA THR A 68 -4.81 -23.56 -6.79
C THR A 68 -3.74 -22.57 -7.23
N LEU A 69 -3.45 -21.55 -6.40
CA LEU A 69 -2.45 -20.52 -6.72
C LEU A 69 -1.06 -21.10 -7.02
N GLU A 70 -0.72 -22.23 -6.41
CA GLU A 70 0.56 -22.93 -6.53
C GLU A 70 0.79 -23.51 -7.94
N GLU A 71 -0.28 -23.82 -8.67
CA GLU A 71 -0.23 -24.45 -10.00
C GLU A 71 -0.42 -23.44 -11.15
N THR A 72 -0.39 -22.13 -10.85
CA THR A 72 -0.60 -21.08 -11.84
C THR A 72 0.62 -20.89 -12.75
N GLY A 73 0.40 -20.94 -14.07
CA GLY A 73 1.40 -20.57 -15.07
C GLY A 73 1.65 -19.06 -15.12
N HIS A 74 2.63 -18.65 -15.93
CA HIS A 74 3.03 -17.23 -16.04
C HIS A 74 1.89 -16.35 -16.56
N GLU A 75 1.20 -16.77 -17.62
CA GLU A 75 0.08 -16.00 -18.18
C GLU A 75 -1.04 -15.80 -17.17
N GLN A 76 -1.35 -16.84 -16.38
CA GLN A 76 -2.29 -16.71 -15.28
C GLN A 76 -1.77 -15.65 -14.29
N LYS A 77 -0.56 -15.77 -13.77
CA LYS A 77 -0.02 -14.78 -12.83
C LYS A 77 -0.10 -13.34 -13.36
N ASP A 78 0.19 -13.10 -14.63
CA ASP A 78 0.01 -11.79 -15.28
C ASP A 78 -1.45 -11.32 -15.27
N GLN A 79 -2.39 -12.20 -15.60
CA GLN A 79 -3.83 -11.90 -15.52
C GLN A 79 -4.28 -11.62 -14.08
N LEU A 80 -3.70 -12.30 -13.09
CA LEU A 80 -3.97 -12.06 -11.68
C LEU A 80 -3.49 -10.67 -11.26
N ALA A 81 -2.28 -10.26 -11.64
CA ALA A 81 -1.79 -8.91 -11.37
C ALA A 81 -2.73 -7.84 -11.95
N LEU A 82 -3.19 -8.02 -13.20
CA LEU A 82 -4.14 -7.10 -13.81
C LEU A 82 -5.51 -7.09 -13.09
N LEU A 83 -5.99 -8.26 -12.67
CA LEU A 83 -7.24 -8.37 -11.92
C LEU A 83 -7.15 -7.63 -10.59
N VAL A 84 -6.06 -7.82 -9.84
CA VAL A 84 -5.80 -7.11 -8.58
C VAL A 84 -5.69 -5.61 -8.83
N ALA A 85 -4.96 -5.17 -9.85
CA ALA A 85 -4.83 -3.75 -10.19
C ALA A 85 -6.19 -3.07 -10.47
N LYS A 86 -7.12 -3.79 -11.11
CA LYS A 86 -8.48 -3.29 -11.40
C LYS A 86 -9.43 -3.39 -10.21
N ARG A 87 -9.31 -4.42 -9.37
CA ARG A 87 -10.24 -4.70 -8.25
C ARG A 87 -9.78 -4.12 -6.91
N GLY A 88 -8.50 -3.79 -6.76
CA GLY A 88 -7.87 -3.45 -5.49
C GLY A 88 -7.56 -4.69 -4.64
N VAL A 89 -8.56 -5.54 -4.38
CA VAL A 89 -8.42 -6.76 -3.55
C VAL A 89 -9.05 -7.97 -4.25
N VAL A 90 -8.35 -9.10 -4.21
CA VAL A 90 -8.84 -10.40 -4.69
C VAL A 90 -8.63 -11.43 -3.58
N VAL A 91 -9.66 -12.20 -3.27
CA VAL A 91 -9.64 -13.21 -2.20
C VAL A 91 -9.76 -14.61 -2.81
N PHE A 92 -8.80 -15.46 -2.50
CA PHE A 92 -8.82 -16.88 -2.84
C PHE A 92 -9.18 -17.68 -1.60
N ARG A 93 -10.19 -18.54 -1.71
CA ARG A 93 -10.62 -19.44 -0.64
C ARG A 93 -9.99 -20.82 -0.84
N ASP A 94 -9.91 -21.57 0.25
CA ASP A 94 -9.53 -22.99 0.24
C ASP A 94 -8.19 -23.25 -0.46
N GLN A 95 -7.17 -22.45 -0.08
CA GLN A 95 -5.82 -22.51 -0.64
C GLN A 95 -4.84 -23.21 0.32
N GLU A 96 -4.32 -24.35 -0.12
CA GLU A 96 -3.32 -25.12 0.64
C GLU A 96 -1.89 -24.56 0.51
N ILE A 97 -1.67 -23.56 -0.35
CA ILE A 97 -0.35 -22.96 -0.65
C ILE A 97 0.51 -22.68 0.60
N GLY A 98 1.71 -23.26 0.65
CA GLY A 98 2.63 -23.09 1.77
C GLY A 98 3.32 -21.71 1.80
N PRO A 99 4.11 -21.41 2.85
CA PRO A 99 4.94 -20.20 2.88
C PRO A 99 5.89 -20.08 1.69
N GLU A 100 6.40 -21.20 1.18
CA GLU A 100 7.26 -21.29 0.00
C GLU A 100 6.50 -20.90 -1.27
N GLY A 101 5.38 -21.56 -1.56
CA GLY A 101 4.56 -21.22 -2.72
C GLY A 101 4.07 -19.76 -2.70
N LEU A 102 3.71 -19.24 -1.52
CA LEU A 102 3.30 -17.84 -1.38
C LEU A 102 4.46 -16.87 -1.62
N HIS A 103 5.66 -17.22 -1.16
CA HIS A 103 6.89 -16.47 -1.42
C HIS A 103 7.22 -16.45 -2.91
N ASP A 104 7.20 -17.62 -3.57
CA ASP A 104 7.49 -17.76 -5.00
C ASP A 104 6.46 -17.02 -5.87
N LEU A 105 5.18 -17.09 -5.49
CA LEU A 105 4.12 -16.33 -6.15
C LEU A 105 4.37 -14.82 -6.04
N ALA A 106 4.76 -14.32 -4.87
CA ALA A 106 5.05 -12.91 -4.69
C ALA A 106 6.32 -12.49 -5.46
N ALA A 107 7.36 -13.33 -5.45
CA ALA A 107 8.63 -13.08 -6.12
C ALA A 107 8.49 -13.02 -7.65
N TYR A 108 7.49 -13.69 -8.21
CA TYR A 108 7.16 -13.60 -9.63
C TYR A 108 6.86 -12.15 -10.07
N TYR A 109 6.20 -11.35 -9.22
CA TYR A 109 5.81 -9.98 -9.56
C TYR A 109 6.92 -8.94 -9.35
N GLY A 110 8.07 -9.34 -8.81
CA GLY A 110 9.21 -8.47 -8.61
C GLY A 110 9.99 -8.74 -7.32
N PRO A 111 10.99 -7.90 -7.02
CA PRO A 111 11.81 -8.04 -5.83
C PRO A 111 10.97 -7.88 -4.56
N LEU A 112 11.13 -8.82 -3.63
CA LEU A 112 10.41 -8.80 -2.37
C LEU A 112 10.99 -7.75 -1.41
N HIS A 113 10.11 -6.94 -0.85
CA HIS A 113 10.48 -5.92 0.11
C HIS A 113 10.91 -6.53 1.44
N ILE A 114 12.11 -6.17 1.92
CA ILE A 114 12.58 -6.56 3.25
C ILE A 114 12.08 -5.54 4.26
N HIS A 115 11.10 -5.97 5.07
CA HIS A 115 10.43 -5.13 6.05
C HIS A 115 11.41 -4.54 7.08
N SER A 116 11.21 -3.26 7.41
CA SER A 116 12.12 -2.47 8.27
C SER A 116 12.14 -2.91 9.73
N VAL A 117 10.98 -3.34 10.25
CA VAL A 117 10.80 -3.81 11.64
C VAL A 117 10.07 -5.15 11.66
N GLY A 118 10.64 -6.20 12.25
CA GLY A 118 9.97 -7.50 12.33
C GLY A 118 10.85 -8.70 11.96
N GLY A 119 10.40 -9.88 12.41
CA GLY A 119 11.07 -11.14 12.15
C GLY A 119 10.74 -11.69 10.77
N SER A 120 11.76 -12.12 10.03
CA SER A 120 11.57 -13.06 8.93
C SER A 120 11.30 -14.46 9.50
N LEU A 121 10.74 -15.34 8.67
CA LEU A 121 10.68 -16.78 8.97
C LEU A 121 12.08 -17.31 9.33
N ALA A 122 12.13 -18.31 10.22
CA ALA A 122 13.37 -18.82 10.80
C ALA A 122 14.50 -19.00 9.76
N ASN A 123 15.70 -18.51 10.11
CA ASN A 123 16.92 -18.53 9.30
C ASN A 123 16.86 -17.78 7.96
N ASP A 124 15.99 -16.77 7.83
CA ASP A 124 15.81 -16.00 6.59
C ASP A 124 15.54 -16.90 5.36
N ARG A 125 14.91 -18.07 5.58
CA ARG A 125 14.61 -19.06 4.52
C ARG A 125 13.74 -18.47 3.40
N TYR A 126 12.93 -17.46 3.74
CA TYR A 126 12.05 -16.75 2.82
C TYR A 126 12.21 -15.23 3.05
N PRO A 127 13.26 -14.60 2.47
CA PRO A 127 13.51 -13.18 2.68
C PRO A 127 12.36 -12.35 2.12
N GLY A 128 11.98 -11.27 2.82
CA GLY A 128 10.83 -10.45 2.45
C GLY A 128 9.46 -11.01 2.87
N SER A 129 9.40 -12.23 3.39
CA SER A 129 8.19 -12.76 4.05
C SER A 129 8.13 -12.31 5.51
N LEU A 130 7.01 -11.71 5.91
CA LEU A 130 6.73 -11.26 7.27
C LEU A 130 5.72 -12.19 7.95
N VAL A 131 6.03 -12.63 9.17
CA VAL A 131 5.07 -13.36 10.01
C VAL A 131 4.45 -12.41 11.01
N VAL A 132 3.14 -12.20 10.88
CA VAL A 132 2.35 -11.50 11.88
C VAL A 132 1.77 -12.53 12.84
N TRP A 133 2.21 -12.49 14.10
CA TRP A 133 1.79 -13.44 15.13
C TRP A 133 1.57 -12.75 16.47
N ASN A 134 0.42 -13.04 17.06
CA ASN A 134 0.07 -12.67 18.42
C ASN A 134 -0.57 -13.87 19.12
N ASP A 135 0.09 -14.37 20.17
CA ASP A 135 -0.40 -15.46 21.03
C ASP A 135 -1.14 -14.93 22.28
N GLY A 136 -1.41 -13.63 22.34
CA GLY A 136 -2.05 -12.97 23.48
C GLY A 136 -1.09 -12.67 24.64
N THR A 137 0.18 -13.06 24.55
CA THR A 137 1.20 -12.73 25.57
C THR A 137 1.94 -11.44 25.26
N LYS A 138 1.90 -10.98 24.00
CA LYS A 138 2.51 -9.73 23.57
C LYS A 138 1.55 -8.56 23.80
N PRO A 139 2.05 -7.40 24.26
CA PRO A 139 1.27 -6.17 24.24
C PRO A 139 0.72 -5.93 22.83
N LEU A 140 -0.54 -5.49 22.73
CA LEU A 140 -1.13 -5.11 21.45
C LEU A 140 -0.26 -4.05 20.79
N ASP A 141 -0.03 -4.19 19.48
CA ASP A 141 0.71 -3.19 18.72
C ASP A 141 -0.10 -1.90 18.68
N GLN A 142 0.34 -0.89 19.44
CA GLN A 142 -0.37 0.39 19.50
C GLN A 142 -0.47 1.07 18.13
N ILE A 143 0.40 0.79 17.15
CA ILE A 143 0.24 1.32 15.78
C ILE A 143 -0.91 0.60 15.05
N ALA A 144 -1.04 -0.72 15.25
CA ALA A 144 -2.14 -1.50 14.67
C ALA A 144 -3.49 -1.24 15.38
N TYR A 145 -3.45 -0.75 16.63
CA TYR A 145 -4.61 -0.56 17.49
C TYR A 145 -4.86 0.89 17.93
N ASP A 146 -4.14 1.87 17.38
CA ASP A 146 -4.50 3.29 17.51
C ASP A 146 -5.62 3.57 16.50
N LEU A 147 -6.81 3.19 16.96
CA LEU A 147 -8.08 3.11 16.23
C LEU A 147 -8.60 4.48 15.77
N GLU A 148 -8.05 5.58 16.28
CA GLU A 148 -8.55 6.91 15.96
C GLU A 148 -8.11 7.39 14.57
N ASN A 149 -7.00 6.90 14.00
CA ASN A 149 -6.56 7.17 12.61
C ASN A 149 -5.27 6.41 12.18
N SER A 150 -4.55 5.75 13.10
CA SER A 150 -3.23 5.18 12.85
C SER A 150 -3.25 3.73 12.33
N GLY A 151 -4.41 3.08 12.29
CA GLY A 151 -4.56 1.72 11.73
C GLY A 151 -4.67 1.66 10.19
N TRP A 152 -5.29 2.66 9.57
CA TRP A 152 -5.48 2.69 8.11
C TRP A 152 -4.20 3.07 7.37
N HIS A 153 -3.70 2.17 6.52
CA HIS A 153 -2.51 2.43 5.73
C HIS A 153 -2.43 1.70 4.40
N SER A 154 -1.53 2.22 3.57
CA SER A 154 -0.88 1.47 2.50
C SER A 154 0.51 1.07 3.00
N ASP A 155 0.97 -0.13 2.65
CA ASP A 155 2.22 -0.68 3.16
C ASP A 155 3.43 0.16 2.74
N GLN A 156 4.30 0.47 3.72
CA GLN A 156 5.65 1.02 3.50
C GLN A 156 5.72 2.26 2.59
N THR A 157 4.72 3.14 2.64
CA THR A 157 4.68 4.36 1.78
C THR A 157 5.85 5.34 1.98
N PHE A 158 6.68 5.14 3.01
CA PHE A 158 7.91 5.89 3.22
C PHE A 158 9.09 5.43 2.34
N GLU A 159 8.95 4.35 1.59
CA GLU A 159 9.93 3.91 0.59
C GLU A 159 9.80 4.71 -0.70
N ILE A 160 10.92 4.91 -1.39
CA ILE A 160 10.93 5.52 -2.73
C ILE A 160 10.18 4.63 -3.74
N ASN A 161 10.43 3.32 -3.67
CA ASN A 161 9.72 2.29 -4.43
C ASN A 161 8.83 1.51 -3.47
N THR A 162 7.62 2.01 -3.27
CA THR A 162 6.61 1.37 -2.41
C THR A 162 6.20 0.00 -2.98
N PRO A 163 5.91 -1.01 -2.13
CA PRO A 163 5.33 -2.28 -2.58
C PRO A 163 4.10 -2.06 -3.47
N GLY A 164 4.11 -2.68 -4.66
CA GLY A 164 3.00 -2.61 -5.61
C GLY A 164 1.91 -3.65 -5.39
N LEU A 165 2.25 -4.77 -4.74
CA LEU A 165 1.36 -5.88 -4.42
C LEU A 165 1.73 -6.44 -3.04
N THR A 166 0.71 -6.85 -2.27
CA THR A 166 0.86 -7.54 -1.00
C THR A 166 0.05 -8.84 -1.07
N SER A 167 0.67 -9.97 -0.71
CA SER A 167 -0.01 -11.25 -0.53
C SER A 167 -0.10 -11.58 0.96
N LEU A 168 -1.26 -12.07 1.40
CA LEU A 168 -1.54 -12.40 2.79
C LEU A 168 -2.26 -13.74 2.87
N LYS A 169 -1.75 -14.65 3.72
CA LYS A 169 -2.42 -15.90 4.08
C LYS A 169 -2.62 -15.95 5.59
N ILE A 170 -3.87 -16.17 6.01
CA ILE A 170 -4.20 -16.44 7.41
C ILE A 170 -3.86 -17.91 7.69
N ILE A 171 -2.92 -18.15 8.60
CA ILE A 171 -2.51 -19.50 9.02
C ILE A 171 -3.36 -19.97 10.21
N ASN A 172 -3.52 -19.10 11.20
CA ASN A 172 -4.32 -19.33 12.39
C ASN A 172 -5.06 -18.04 12.75
N GLY A 173 -6.38 -18.11 12.88
CA GLY A 173 -7.23 -16.97 13.19
C GLY A 173 -8.07 -17.19 14.45
N PRO A 174 -8.60 -16.11 15.06
CA PRO A 174 -9.54 -16.23 16.17
C PRO A 174 -10.88 -16.82 15.70
N LYS A 175 -11.69 -17.35 16.63
CA LYS A 175 -13.03 -17.87 16.32
C LYS A 175 -13.99 -16.79 15.82
N THR A 176 -13.79 -15.54 16.25
CA THR A 176 -14.60 -14.38 15.87
C THR A 176 -13.72 -13.13 15.79
N GLY A 177 -14.02 -12.22 14.87
CA GLY A 177 -13.21 -11.03 14.59
C GLY A 177 -11.91 -11.37 13.86
N GLY A 178 -10.95 -10.44 13.89
CA GLY A 178 -9.66 -10.59 13.18
C GLY A 178 -9.74 -10.29 11.68
N ASP A 179 -10.82 -9.66 11.23
CA ASP A 179 -10.98 -9.23 9.86
C ASP A 179 -9.96 -8.15 9.50
N THR A 180 -9.51 -8.19 8.25
CA THR A 180 -8.79 -7.07 7.65
C THR A 180 -9.79 -6.28 6.82
N CYS A 181 -9.83 -4.96 7.01
CA CYS A 181 -10.65 -4.07 6.22
C CYS A 181 -9.79 -3.35 5.18
N TRP A 182 -10.36 -3.09 4.00
CA TRP A 182 -9.70 -2.36 2.93
C TRP A 182 -10.56 -1.20 2.45
N ALA A 183 -9.90 -0.09 2.13
CA ALA A 183 -10.52 1.09 1.53
C ALA A 183 -9.87 1.37 0.17
N SER A 184 -10.70 1.72 -0.83
CA SER A 184 -10.22 1.96 -2.18
C SER A 184 -9.85 3.43 -2.37
N GLY A 185 -8.56 3.72 -2.52
CA GLY A 185 -8.08 5.06 -2.86
C GLY A 185 -8.59 5.57 -4.21
N TYR A 186 -8.97 4.68 -5.14
CA TYR A 186 -9.64 5.05 -6.39
C TYR A 186 -11.04 5.62 -6.15
N VAL A 187 -11.81 4.96 -5.27
CA VAL A 187 -13.19 5.38 -4.94
C VAL A 187 -13.17 6.67 -4.13
N ILE A 188 -12.26 6.80 -3.17
CA ILE A 188 -12.11 8.03 -2.39
C ILE A 188 -11.77 9.20 -3.33
N TYR A 189 -10.85 9.00 -4.27
CA TYR A 189 -10.50 10.03 -5.26
C TYR A 189 -11.71 10.44 -6.11
N SER A 190 -12.50 9.48 -6.61
CA SER A 190 -13.63 9.77 -7.50
C SER A 190 -14.80 10.47 -6.82
N GLN A 191 -14.89 10.41 -5.49
CA GLN A 191 -15.93 11.09 -4.71
C GLN A 191 -15.70 12.60 -4.56
N PHE A 192 -14.49 13.09 -4.80
CA PHE A 192 -14.20 14.52 -4.76
C PHE A 192 -14.76 15.24 -5.99
N SER A 193 -15.13 16.52 -5.83
CA SER A 193 -15.48 17.37 -6.96
C SER A 193 -14.30 17.54 -7.93
N PRO A 194 -14.53 17.82 -9.21
CA PRO A 194 -13.43 18.02 -10.18
C PRO A 194 -12.43 19.11 -9.76
N GLN A 195 -12.90 20.17 -9.09
CA GLN A 195 -12.05 21.24 -8.58
C GLN A 195 -11.14 20.73 -7.44
N MET A 196 -11.70 19.93 -6.53
CA MET A 196 -10.92 19.34 -5.45
C MET A 196 -9.93 18.30 -5.97
N GLN A 197 -10.32 17.48 -6.95
CA GLN A 197 -9.42 16.56 -7.64
C GLN A 197 -8.22 17.31 -8.24
N THR A 198 -8.48 18.38 -9.01
CA THR A 198 -7.44 19.22 -9.63
C THR A 198 -6.51 19.81 -8.57
N TYR A 199 -7.04 20.25 -7.44
CA TYR A 199 -6.23 20.76 -6.34
C TYR A 199 -5.35 19.66 -5.72
N LEU A 200 -5.93 18.52 -5.35
CA LEU A 200 -5.22 17.41 -4.73
C LEU A 200 -4.10 16.84 -5.62
N GLU A 201 -4.30 16.85 -6.94
CA GLU A 201 -3.29 16.45 -7.93
C GLU A 201 -2.02 17.32 -7.91
N THR A 202 -2.10 18.56 -7.40
CA THR A 202 -0.93 19.44 -7.26
C THR A 202 -0.13 19.19 -5.99
N LEU A 203 -0.67 18.41 -5.05
CA LEU A 203 -0.12 18.27 -3.70
C LEU A 203 0.83 17.09 -3.58
N TYR A 204 1.83 17.25 -2.71
CA TYR A 204 2.79 16.22 -2.33
C TYR A 204 2.82 16.08 -0.81
N ALA A 205 2.99 14.85 -0.33
CA ALA A 205 3.02 14.54 1.09
C ALA A 205 4.33 13.86 1.49
N LEU A 206 4.79 14.16 2.71
CA LEU A 206 5.92 13.49 3.36
C LEU A 206 5.42 12.24 4.08
N HIS A 207 6.00 11.10 3.75
CA HIS A 207 5.81 9.81 4.40
C HIS A 207 7.08 9.45 5.18
N SER A 208 6.93 8.94 6.40
CA SER A 208 8.07 8.65 7.29
C SER A 208 7.87 7.41 8.15
N SER A 209 8.90 6.56 8.22
CA SER A 209 8.94 5.40 9.12
C SER A 209 9.33 5.73 10.56
N ASP A 210 9.57 7.00 10.91
CA ASP A 210 9.98 7.45 12.25
C ASP A 210 9.08 6.89 13.37
N GLN A 211 7.75 6.99 13.22
CA GLN A 211 6.80 6.49 14.22
C GLN A 211 6.87 4.95 14.37
N GLN A 212 6.98 4.24 13.25
CA GLN A 212 7.15 2.78 13.24
C GLN A 212 8.45 2.37 13.94
N LYS A 213 9.55 3.11 13.67
CA LYS A 213 10.86 2.88 14.30
C LYS A 213 10.79 3.11 15.81
N ARG A 214 10.22 4.22 16.26
CA ARG A 214 10.07 4.53 17.70
C ARG A 214 9.25 3.46 18.43
N SER A 215 8.11 3.06 17.86
CA SER A 215 7.30 1.97 18.43
C SER A 215 8.04 0.64 18.49
N ALA A 216 8.90 0.35 17.49
CA ALA A 216 9.77 -0.83 17.54
C ALA A 216 10.82 -0.73 18.66
N GLU A 217 11.47 0.42 18.83
CA GLU A 217 12.45 0.67 19.90
C GLU A 217 11.82 0.52 21.29
N GLU A 218 10.65 1.11 21.51
CA GLU A 218 9.91 1.04 22.79
C GLU A 218 9.53 -0.38 23.18
N ARG A 219 9.29 -1.25 22.19
CA ARG A 219 8.97 -2.67 22.39
C ARG A 219 10.20 -3.58 22.40
N GLY A 220 11.41 -3.05 22.19
CA GLY A 220 12.63 -3.85 22.04
C GLY A 220 12.62 -4.75 20.80
N VAL A 221 11.87 -4.40 19.75
CA VAL A 221 11.84 -5.13 18.48
C VAL A 221 13.09 -4.78 17.68
N TYR A 222 13.73 -5.79 17.08
CA TYR A 222 14.90 -5.59 16.24
C TYR A 222 14.58 -4.76 14.98
N ILE A 223 15.42 -3.77 14.70
CA ILE A 223 15.28 -2.83 13.59
C ILE A 223 16.30 -3.20 12.53
N ARG A 224 15.83 -3.66 11.37
CA ARG A 224 16.68 -4.14 10.27
C ARG A 224 17.19 -2.99 9.40
N ARG A 225 16.41 -1.92 9.25
CA ARG A 225 16.69 -0.81 8.35
C ARG A 225 16.58 0.53 9.08
N PRO A 226 17.39 1.53 8.71
CA PRO A 226 17.28 2.87 9.28
C PRO A 226 15.93 3.50 8.94
N GLN A 227 15.59 4.60 9.62
CA GLN A 227 14.45 5.42 9.25
C GLN A 227 14.56 5.85 7.78
N ALA A 228 13.44 5.84 7.08
CA ALA A 228 13.31 6.29 5.72
C ALA A 228 12.16 7.30 5.64
N ASP A 229 12.39 8.35 4.86
CA ASP A 229 11.44 9.42 4.60
C ASP A 229 11.37 9.63 3.09
N CYS A 230 10.17 9.67 2.53
CA CYS A 230 9.96 9.90 1.10
C CYS A 230 8.81 10.87 0.87
N ILE A 231 8.90 11.64 -0.22
CA ILE A 231 7.87 12.58 -0.65
C ILE A 231 7.16 11.96 -1.85
N HIS A 232 5.85 11.81 -1.75
CA HIS A 232 5.00 11.24 -2.80
C HIS A 232 3.87 12.19 -3.17
N PRO A 233 3.32 12.13 -4.40
CA PRO A 233 2.09 12.82 -4.75
C PRO A 233 0.93 12.38 -3.85
N VAL A 234 0.05 13.31 -3.46
CA VAL A 234 -1.19 12.98 -2.73
C VAL A 234 -2.14 12.17 -3.62
N VAL A 235 -2.13 12.44 -4.92
CA VAL A 235 -2.83 11.64 -5.94
C VAL A 235 -1.78 10.98 -6.84
N ARG A 236 -1.79 9.65 -6.90
CA ARG A 236 -0.95 8.88 -7.83
C ARG A 236 -1.76 8.29 -8.97
N VAL A 237 -1.11 8.05 -10.10
CA VAL A 237 -1.65 7.32 -11.24
C VAL A 237 -1.12 5.90 -11.21
N HIS A 238 -2.00 4.91 -11.26
CA HIS A 238 -1.59 3.51 -11.33
C HIS A 238 -1.01 3.21 -12.72
N PRO A 239 0.24 2.70 -12.81
CA PRO A 239 0.99 2.66 -14.07
C PRO A 239 0.36 1.76 -15.15
N VAL A 240 -0.36 0.72 -14.75
CA VAL A 240 -1.00 -0.22 -15.70
C VAL A 240 -2.43 0.18 -16.08
N THR A 241 -3.17 0.81 -15.16
CA THR A 241 -4.61 1.04 -15.34
C THR A 241 -4.95 2.49 -15.63
N GLY A 242 -4.02 3.42 -15.42
CA GLY A 242 -4.25 4.85 -15.56
C GLY A 242 -5.16 5.45 -14.47
N MET A 243 -5.65 4.64 -13.52
CA MET A 243 -6.57 5.11 -12.49
C MET A 243 -5.84 5.99 -11.48
N LYS A 244 -6.49 7.11 -11.10
CA LYS A 244 -6.02 8.02 -10.06
C LYS A 244 -6.47 7.54 -8.68
N SER A 245 -5.55 7.52 -7.72
CA SER A 245 -5.78 7.08 -6.34
C SER A 245 -5.23 8.08 -5.35
N ILE A 246 -5.97 8.31 -4.26
CA ILE A 246 -5.40 8.92 -3.05
C ILE A 246 -4.25 8.04 -2.52
N PHE A 247 -3.15 8.67 -2.14
CA PHE A 247 -1.95 8.03 -1.62
C PHE A 247 -1.41 8.73 -0.36
N VAL A 248 -2.30 8.91 0.61
CA VAL A 248 -1.96 9.34 1.97
C VAL A 248 -2.63 8.40 2.97
N ASN A 249 -2.06 8.30 4.16
CA ASN A 249 -2.54 7.44 5.24
C ASN A 249 -2.09 7.94 6.62
N GLY A 250 -2.87 7.62 7.66
CA GLY A 250 -2.60 8.10 9.02
C GLY A 250 -1.31 7.54 9.63
N SER A 251 -0.90 6.32 9.26
CA SER A 251 0.28 5.68 9.88
C SER A 251 1.60 6.31 9.46
N TYR A 252 1.76 6.68 8.18
CA TYR A 252 3.05 7.11 7.62
C TYR A 252 3.08 8.57 7.18
N THR A 253 1.94 9.16 6.84
CA THR A 253 1.90 10.55 6.36
C THR A 253 2.15 11.50 7.53
N ARG A 254 3.00 12.52 7.30
CA ARG A 254 3.36 13.51 8.34
C ARG A 254 2.81 14.88 8.04
N ARG A 255 2.87 15.30 6.78
CA ARG A 255 2.35 16.59 6.31
C ARG A 255 2.34 16.66 4.80
N ILE A 256 1.50 17.53 4.26
CA ILE A 256 1.57 18.00 2.88
C ILE A 256 2.65 19.09 2.81
N ILE A 257 3.51 18.99 1.81
CA ILE A 257 4.59 19.95 1.58
C ILE A 257 4.11 21.11 0.69
N GLY A 258 4.69 22.29 0.89
CA GLY A 258 4.36 23.48 0.09
C GLY A 258 3.17 24.31 0.61
N ILE A 259 2.44 23.83 1.63
CA ILE A 259 1.33 24.56 2.27
C ILE A 259 1.54 24.70 3.79
N PRO A 260 0.92 25.70 4.45
CA PRO A 260 0.94 25.84 5.90
C PRO A 260 0.42 24.59 6.63
N LYS A 261 0.94 24.34 7.83
CA LYS A 261 0.57 23.16 8.64
C LYS A 261 -0.95 23.05 8.84
N ALA A 262 -1.63 24.15 9.17
CA ALA A 262 -3.06 24.13 9.41
C ALA A 262 -3.86 23.70 8.17
N GLU A 263 -3.44 24.11 6.97
CA GLU A 263 -4.07 23.68 5.72
C GLU A 263 -3.76 22.21 5.42
N SER A 264 -2.50 21.79 5.60
CA SER A 264 -2.12 20.38 5.50
C SER A 264 -2.98 19.50 6.40
N ASP A 265 -3.11 19.86 7.68
CA ASP A 265 -3.89 19.09 8.65
C ASP A 265 -5.37 19.02 8.24
N ALA A 266 -5.94 20.12 7.76
CA ALA A 266 -7.34 20.17 7.32
C ALA A 266 -7.60 19.29 6.08
N VAL A 267 -6.71 19.35 5.08
CA VAL A 267 -6.83 18.53 3.86
C VAL A 267 -6.68 17.04 4.19
N LEU A 268 -5.67 16.67 4.99
CA LEU A 268 -5.46 15.29 5.39
C LEU A 268 -6.65 14.75 6.19
N ARG A 269 -7.19 15.55 7.13
CA ARG A 269 -8.39 15.17 7.90
C ARG A 269 -9.59 14.93 6.99
N MET A 270 -9.87 15.84 6.06
CA MET A 270 -10.95 15.66 5.08
C MET A 270 -10.84 14.34 4.31
N ILE A 271 -9.63 13.93 3.93
CA ILE A 271 -9.40 12.66 3.25
C ILE A 271 -9.61 11.47 4.19
N TYR A 272 -9.14 11.55 5.43
CA TYR A 272 -9.24 10.45 6.41
C TYR A 272 -10.68 10.23 6.87
N ASP A 273 -11.47 11.28 7.05
CA ASP A 273 -12.90 11.21 7.42
C ASP A 273 -13.76 10.49 6.35
N MET A 274 -13.24 10.27 5.14
CA MET A 274 -13.92 9.48 4.10
C MET A 274 -13.67 7.97 4.24
N ILE A 275 -12.71 7.57 5.08
CA ILE A 275 -12.33 6.17 5.30
C ILE A 275 -13.06 5.61 6.53
N ALA A 276 -13.22 6.41 7.59
CA ALA A 276 -13.86 6.02 8.85
C ALA A 276 -14.56 7.20 9.55
#